data_AF-A0A528V0P6-F1
#
_entry.id   AF-A0A528V0P6-F1
#
_cell.length_a   1.000
_cell.length_b   1.000
_cell.length_c   1.000
_cell.angle_alpha   90.00
_cell.angle_beta   90.00
_cell.angle_gamma   90.00
#
_symmetry.space_group_name_H-M   'P 1'
#
loop_
_entity.id
_entity.type
_entity.pdbx_description
1 polymer ?
#
loop_
_entity_poly.entity_id
_entity_poly.type
_entity_poly.pdbx_seq_one_letter_code
_entity_poly.pdbx_strand_id
1 'polypeptide(L)'
;VDGSAQMSGDAYSQLEPAIIALWHGQHLLTPAYYPGGRPVVAMVSRSADAELNALMIEKFGIEAVRGSGGREGSKRRDKGGAK
;
A
#
# COMPACT_ATOMS: atom_id res chain seq x y z
N VAL A 1 14.33 -7.01 24.90
CA VAL A 1 12.88 -7.23 24.70
C VAL A 1 12.74 -7.96 23.40
N ASP A 2 12.06 -9.09 23.38
CA ASP A 2 11.76 -9.76 22.11
C ASP A 2 10.82 -8.85 21.31
N GLY A 3 11.17 -8.60 20.04
CA GLY A 3 10.39 -7.74 19.17
C GLY A 3 8.98 -8.31 18.99
N SER A 4 7.96 -7.45 18.98
CA SER A 4 6.54 -7.83 18.90
C SER A 4 6.14 -8.49 17.56
N ALA A 5 7.06 -8.60 16.61
CA ALA A 5 6.84 -9.28 15.34
C ALA A 5 8.14 -9.96 14.89
N GLN A 6 8.07 -11.27 14.63
CA GLN A 6 9.12 -11.97 13.88
C GLN A 6 8.80 -11.84 12.39
N MET A 7 9.49 -10.92 11.72
CA MET A 7 9.38 -10.72 10.28
C MET A 7 10.27 -11.77 9.57
N SER A 8 9.80 -13.01 9.41
CA SER A 8 10.50 -13.98 8.58
C SER A 8 10.16 -13.73 7.11
N GLY A 9 11.16 -13.76 6.23
CA GLY A 9 10.97 -13.46 4.80
C GLY A 9 10.06 -14.42 4.04
N ASP A 10 9.71 -15.53 4.68
CA ASP A 10 8.87 -16.59 4.13
C ASP A 10 7.48 -16.66 4.77
N ALA A 11 7.13 -15.76 5.71
CA ALA A 11 5.90 -15.84 6.50
C ALA A 11 4.62 -15.91 5.64
N TYR A 12 4.64 -15.28 4.46
CA TYR A 12 3.50 -15.22 3.53
C TYR A 12 3.65 -16.16 2.32
N SER A 13 4.78 -16.88 2.25
CA SER A 13 4.98 -18.19 1.62
C SER A 13 3.78 -18.82 0.93
N GLN A 14 3.06 -19.51 1.79
CA GLN A 14 1.95 -20.42 1.55
C GLN A 14 0.62 -19.69 1.26
N LEU A 15 0.58 -18.37 1.40
CA LEU A 15 -0.63 -17.56 1.29
C LEU A 15 -0.75 -16.86 -0.07
N GLU A 16 0.27 -16.97 -0.91
CA GLU A 16 0.25 -16.40 -2.26
C GLU A 16 -0.47 -17.26 -3.29
N PRO A 17 -1.19 -16.63 -4.24
CA PRO A 17 -1.38 -15.19 -4.42
C PRO A 17 -2.36 -14.57 -3.40
N ALA A 18 -2.08 -13.35 -2.92
CA ALA A 18 -2.86 -12.68 -1.88
C ALA A 18 -3.18 -11.21 -2.20
N ILE A 19 -4.24 -10.68 -1.58
CA ILE A 19 -4.51 -9.24 -1.50
C ILE A 19 -4.14 -8.76 -0.09
N ILE A 20 -3.22 -7.81 -0.02
CA ILE A 20 -2.81 -7.20 1.25
C ILE A 20 -3.56 -5.87 1.40
N ALA A 21 -4.37 -5.76 2.45
CA ALA A 21 -5.07 -4.53 2.80
C ALA A 21 -4.44 -3.92 4.04
N LEU A 22 -4.03 -2.65 3.95
CA LEU A 22 -3.35 -1.92 5.02
C LEU A 22 -4.10 -0.63 5.32
N TRP A 23 -4.10 -0.21 6.58
CA TRP A 23 -4.64 1.08 6.99
C TRP A 23 -3.71 2.22 6.56
N HIS A 24 -4.25 3.44 6.48
CA HIS A 24 -3.47 4.65 6.19
C HIS A 24 -2.34 4.78 7.23
N GLY A 25 -1.10 4.89 6.77
CA GLY A 25 0.11 4.91 7.61
C GLY A 25 0.81 3.56 7.80
N GLN A 26 0.10 2.42 7.72
CA GLN A 26 0.74 1.10 7.84
C GLN A 26 1.47 0.66 6.56
N HIS A 27 1.06 1.17 5.40
CA HIS A 27 1.74 0.86 4.15
C HIS A 27 3.19 1.38 4.08
N LEU A 28 3.61 2.28 4.99
CA LEU A 28 5.02 2.66 5.18
C LEU A 28 5.88 1.50 5.69
N LEU A 29 5.26 0.53 6.38
CA LEU A 29 5.93 -0.64 6.94
C LEU A 29 5.86 -1.85 6.01
N THR A 30 5.31 -1.71 4.80
CA THR A 30 5.20 -2.80 3.82
C THR A 30 6.52 -3.56 3.61
N PRO A 31 7.70 -2.92 3.51
CA PRO A 31 8.96 -3.64 3.35
C PRO A 31 9.35 -4.51 4.55
N ALA A 32 8.84 -4.21 5.74
CA ALA A 32 9.08 -5.02 6.92
C ALA A 32 8.16 -6.26 6.93
N TYR A 33 6.89 -6.09 6.58
CA TYR A 33 5.91 -7.18 6.54
C TYR A 33 6.09 -8.11 5.34
N TYR A 34 6.53 -7.57 4.21
CA TYR A 34 6.70 -8.32 2.98
C TYR A 34 8.08 -7.98 2.41
N PRO A 35 9.15 -8.53 3.01
CA PRO A 35 10.52 -8.24 2.60
C PRO A 35 10.76 -8.68 1.16
N GLY A 36 11.67 -7.96 0.49
CA GLY A 36 11.86 -8.04 -0.96
C GLY A 36 12.24 -9.43 -1.48
N GLY A 37 12.13 -9.59 -2.81
CA GLY A 37 12.43 -10.84 -3.53
C GLY A 37 11.20 -11.50 -4.16
N ARG A 38 9.99 -10.98 -3.91
CA ARG A 38 8.72 -11.48 -4.46
C ARG A 38 7.92 -10.33 -5.08
N PRO A 39 7.23 -10.53 -6.22
CA PRO A 39 6.52 -9.46 -6.90
C PRO A 39 5.35 -8.90 -6.09
N VAL A 40 5.30 -7.58 -5.92
CA VAL A 40 4.16 -6.87 -5.30
C VAL A 40 3.82 -5.65 -6.14
N VAL A 41 2.52 -5.41 -6.27
CA VAL A 41 1.96 -4.20 -6.89
C VAL A 41 0.99 -3.55 -5.91
N ALA A 42 1.09 -2.25 -5.72
CA ALA A 42 0.24 -1.47 -4.82
C ALA A 42 -0.69 -0.55 -5.60
N MET A 43 -1.98 -0.55 -5.27
CA MET A 43 -2.96 0.35 -5.87
C MET A 43 -3.09 1.66 -5.09
N VAL A 44 -2.84 2.79 -5.73
CA VAL A 44 -2.86 4.14 -5.12
C VAL A 44 -3.88 5.04 -5.82
N SER A 45 -4.45 6.03 -5.12
CA SER A 45 -5.45 6.94 -5.69
C SER A 45 -4.88 7.80 -6.82
N ARG A 46 -5.74 8.24 -7.75
CA ARG A 46 -5.42 9.25 -8.78
C ARG A 46 -5.42 10.70 -8.25
N SER A 47 -5.75 10.92 -6.98
CA SER A 47 -5.71 12.26 -6.36
C SER A 47 -4.29 12.78 -6.21
N ALA A 48 -4.14 14.12 -6.21
CA ALA A 48 -2.87 14.80 -5.94
C ALA A 48 -2.30 14.42 -4.56
N ASP A 49 -3.15 14.37 -3.54
CA ASP A 49 -2.73 14.03 -2.16
C ASP A 49 -2.12 12.62 -2.02
N ALA A 50 -2.39 11.73 -2.98
CA ALA A 50 -1.89 10.36 -2.95
C ALA A 50 -0.57 10.17 -3.70
N GLU A 51 -0.03 11.22 -4.33
CA GLU A 51 1.22 11.17 -5.08
C GLU A 51 2.42 10.89 -4.18
N LEU A 52 2.46 11.49 -2.98
CA LEU A 52 3.50 11.22 -1.99
C LEU A 52 3.56 9.74 -1.61
N ASN A 53 2.39 9.11 -1.43
CA ASN A 53 2.30 7.69 -1.12
C ASN A 53 2.81 6.82 -2.27
N ALA A 54 2.46 7.16 -3.52
CA ALA A 54 2.97 6.45 -4.70
C ALA A 54 4.50 6.56 -4.80
N LEU A 55 5.07 7.76 -4.66
CA LEU A 55 6.51 7.98 -4.69
C LEU A 55 7.26 7.22 -3.60
N MET A 56 6.68 7.13 -2.41
CA MET A 56 7.26 6.38 -1.31
C MET A 56 7.25 4.87 -1.59
N ILE A 57 6.15 4.33 -2.11
CA ILE A 57 6.03 2.91 -2.47
C ILE A 57 7.06 2.53 -3.54
N GLU A 58 7.22 3.38 -4.56
CA GLU A 58 8.24 3.19 -5.61
C GLU A 58 9.67 3.20 -5.04
N LYS A 59 9.94 4.03 -4.04
CA LYS A 59 11.25 4.03 -3.33
C LYS A 59 11.51 2.75 -2.57
N PHE A 60 10.48 1.97 -2.25
CA PHE A 60 10.62 0.64 -1.67
C PHE A 60 10.76 -0.47 -2.73
N GLY A 61 10.81 -0.13 -4.03
CA GLY A 61 10.91 -1.09 -5.11
C GLY A 61 9.61 -1.83 -5.41
N ILE A 62 8.47 -1.27 -4.98
CA ILE A 62 7.13 -1.80 -5.23
C ILE A 62 6.48 -0.94 -6.31
N GLU A 63 5.90 -1.57 -7.32
CA GLU A 63 5.19 -0.85 -8.38
C GLU A 63 3.88 -0.25 -7.84
N ALA A 64 3.66 1.04 -8.10
CA ALA A 64 2.46 1.77 -7.72
C ALA A 64 1.53 1.99 -8.93
N VAL A 65 0.44 1.21 -9.00
CA VAL A 65 -0.60 1.38 -10.03
C VAL A 65 -1.66 2.37 -9.57
N ARG A 66 -2.06 3.31 -10.43
CA ARG A 66 -3.04 4.35 -10.09
C ARG A 66 -4.47 3.86 -10.34
N GLY A 67 -5.29 3.71 -9.28
CA GLY A 67 -6.60 3.04 -9.40
C GLY A 67 -7.68 3.28 -8.34
N SER A 68 -7.44 3.91 -7.18
CA SER A 68 -8.46 3.92 -6.09
C SER A 68 -9.51 5.06 -6.12
N GLY A 69 -9.60 5.79 -7.24
CA GLY A 69 -10.54 6.91 -7.43
C GLY A 69 -11.92 6.45 -7.88
N GLY A 70 -12.96 6.80 -7.10
CA GLY A 70 -14.36 6.58 -7.47
C GLY A 70 -14.74 7.24 -8.80
N ARG A 71 -15.72 6.64 -9.49
CA ARG A 71 -16.17 6.91 -10.87
C ARG A 71 -16.03 8.38 -11.29
N GLU A 72 -15.39 8.56 -12.45
CA GLU A 72 -15.32 9.81 -13.20
C GLU A 72 -16.74 10.38 -13.36
N GLY A 73 -17.05 11.47 -12.66
CA GLY A 73 -18.31 12.19 -12.80
C GLY A 73 -19.31 12.17 -11.61
N SER A 74 -19.13 11.36 -10.56
CA SER A 74 -20.07 11.37 -9.41
C SER A 74 -19.44 11.92 -8.12
N LYS A 75 -19.74 13.20 -7.84
CA LYS A 75 -19.72 13.90 -6.54
C LYS A 75 -18.46 13.72 -5.68
N ARG A 76 -17.53 14.66 -5.86
CA ARG A 76 -16.25 14.84 -5.13
C ARG A 76 -16.39 15.45 -3.71
N ARG A 77 -17.59 15.55 -3.13
CA ARG A 77 -17.81 16.36 -1.90
C ARG A 77 -17.84 15.58 -0.57
N ASP A 78 -17.91 14.25 -0.58
CA ASP A 78 -18.15 13.47 0.65
C ASP A 78 -17.02 12.50 1.03
N LYS A 79 -15.78 12.74 0.57
CA LYS A 79 -14.62 11.99 1.08
C LYS A 79 -13.91 12.86 2.12
N GLY A 80 -14.12 12.50 3.39
CA GLY A 80 -13.71 13.23 4.60
C GLY A 80 -12.19 13.39 4.78
N GLY A 81 -11.60 14.23 3.94
CA GLY A 81 -10.28 14.83 4.09
C GLY A 81 -10.22 16.27 3.55
N ALA A 82 -11.28 16.74 2.89
CA ALA A 82 -11.44 18.13 2.49
C ALA A 82 -11.91 18.97 3.69
N LYS A 83 -10.97 19.56 4.42
CA LYS A 83 -11.16 20.84 5.09
C LYS A 83 -10.30 21.87 4.40
#